data_AF-A0A975CDW5-F1
#
_entry.id   AF-A0A975CDW5-F1
#
_cell.length_a   1.000
_cell.length_b   1.000
_cell.length_c   1.000
_cell.angle_alpha   90.00
_cell.angle_beta   90.00
_cell.angle_gamma   90.00
#
_symmetry.space_group_name_H-M   'P 1'
#
loop_
_entity.id
_entity.type
_entity.pdbx_description
1 polymer ?
#
loop_
_entity_poly.entity_id
_entity_poly.type
_entity_poly.pdbx_seq_one_letter_code
_entity_poly.pdbx_strand_id
1 'polypeptide(L)'
;MKKIIIALTLMCASGLASAGDCLTSYSTAGTYSCTVPTGITSVKIEAWGGGGGVSTFFAQSMRGSGGGGGGAYCGATFTVTATEALTITVGNGGANRMGGPSTGYPGGSSSVTGASINGLVAAGGGGGL
;
A
#
# COMPACT_ATOMS: atom_id res chain seq x y z
N MET A 1 42.07 -33.94 -5.76
CA MET A 1 41.44 -32.63 -5.47
C MET A 1 39.96 -32.76 -5.81
N LYS A 2 39.10 -32.92 -4.80
CA LYS A 2 37.67 -33.23 -4.95
C LYS A 2 36.92 -31.94 -5.24
N LYS A 3 36.36 -31.83 -6.46
CA LYS A 3 35.53 -30.69 -6.88
C LYS A 3 34.15 -30.84 -6.23
N ILE A 4 33.89 -30.02 -5.21
CA ILE A 4 32.58 -29.94 -4.57
C ILE A 4 31.73 -28.98 -5.40
N ILE A 5 30.73 -29.53 -6.09
CA ILE A 5 29.70 -28.78 -6.83
C ILE A 5 28.58 -28.50 -5.83
N ILE A 6 28.42 -27.23 -5.43
CA ILE A 6 27.26 -26.79 -4.64
C ILE A 6 26.25 -26.22 -5.62
N ALA A 7 25.30 -27.04 -6.03
CA ALA A 7 24.10 -26.58 -6.71
C ALA A 7 23.18 -25.95 -5.64
N LEU A 8 23.22 -24.63 -5.53
CA LEU A 8 22.30 -23.87 -4.70
C LEU A 8 20.96 -23.78 -5.43
N THR A 9 20.08 -24.74 -5.17
CA THR A 9 18.67 -24.66 -5.58
C THR A 9 18.01 -23.48 -4.88
N LEU A 10 17.80 -22.40 -5.64
CA LEU A 10 17.00 -21.25 -5.24
C LEU A 10 15.54 -21.69 -5.14
N MET A 11 15.15 -22.16 -3.96
CA MET A 11 13.76 -22.40 -3.61
C MET A 11 13.12 -21.02 -3.47
N CYS A 12 12.61 -20.47 -4.57
CA CYS A 12 11.64 -19.39 -4.53
C CYS A 12 10.42 -19.94 -3.80
N ALA A 13 10.38 -19.74 -2.49
CA ALA A 13 9.14 -19.84 -1.73
C ALA A 13 8.25 -18.71 -2.20
N SER A 14 7.62 -18.89 -3.37
CA SER A 14 6.40 -18.20 -3.72
C SER A 14 5.41 -18.57 -2.63
N GLY A 15 5.31 -17.71 -1.62
CA GLY A 15 4.31 -17.86 -0.59
C GLY A 15 2.97 -18.06 -1.28
N LEU A 16 2.32 -19.19 -1.00
CA LEU A 16 0.92 -19.36 -1.30
C LEU A 16 0.20 -18.26 -0.53
N ALA A 17 -0.02 -17.11 -1.17
CA ALA A 17 -0.95 -16.13 -0.68
C ALA A 17 -2.31 -16.82 -0.73
N SER A 18 -2.72 -17.40 0.39
CA SER A 18 -4.09 -17.85 0.56
C SER A 18 -4.96 -16.61 0.39
N ALA A 19 -5.64 -16.49 -0.75
CA ALA A 19 -6.63 -15.46 -0.94
C ALA A 19 -7.75 -15.73 0.07
N GLY A 20 -7.74 -14.99 1.17
CA GLY A 20 -8.86 -14.96 2.12
C GLY A 20 -10.05 -14.23 1.50
N ASP A 21 -11.22 -14.40 2.10
CA ASP A 21 -12.40 -13.64 1.74
C ASP A 21 -12.13 -12.14 1.93
N CYS A 22 -12.69 -11.29 1.07
CA CYS A 22 -12.52 -9.82 1.11
C CYS A 22 -13.18 -9.13 2.32
N LEU A 23 -13.41 -9.83 3.43
CA LEU A 23 -14.09 -9.34 4.64
C LEU A 23 -13.13 -8.83 5.72
N THR A 24 -11.82 -8.86 5.47
CA THR A 24 -10.79 -8.38 6.41
C THR A 24 -10.26 -7.01 6.01
N SER A 25 -9.81 -6.22 6.99
CA SER A 25 -9.10 -4.97 6.74
C SER A 25 -7.61 -5.22 6.40
N TYR A 26 -7.08 -4.41 5.47
CA TYR A 26 -5.67 -4.43 5.08
C TYR A 26 -5.02 -3.11 5.49
N SER A 27 -4.17 -3.15 6.52
CA SER A 27 -3.56 -1.95 7.12
C SER A 27 -2.04 -1.88 6.94
N THR A 28 -1.41 -2.99 6.55
CA THR A 28 0.02 -3.02 6.27
C THR A 28 0.25 -2.70 4.80
N ALA A 29 1.27 -1.90 4.51
CA ALA A 29 1.61 -1.55 3.14
C ALA A 29 2.03 -2.79 2.34
N GLY A 30 1.52 -2.92 1.12
CA GLY A 30 1.78 -4.07 0.26
C GLY A 30 0.65 -4.36 -0.71
N THR A 31 0.81 -5.45 -1.45
CA THR A 31 -0.19 -5.96 -2.39
C THR A 31 -0.77 -7.26 -1.87
N TYR A 32 -2.09 -7.35 -1.88
CA TYR A 32 -2.87 -8.49 -1.42
C TYR A 32 -3.84 -8.91 -2.52
N SER A 33 -4.19 -10.19 -2.51
CA SER A 33 -5.31 -10.73 -3.29
C SER A 33 -6.37 -11.26 -2.35
N CYS A 34 -7.64 -10.96 -2.62
CA CYS A 34 -8.78 -11.53 -1.91
C CYS A 34 -9.84 -11.99 -2.90
N THR A 35 -10.73 -12.86 -2.47
CA THR A 35 -11.81 -13.38 -3.30
C THR A 35 -13.15 -12.92 -2.73
N VAL A 36 -14.05 -12.45 -3.61
CA VAL A 36 -15.43 -12.12 -3.23
C VAL A 36 -16.13 -13.43 -2.82
N PRO A 37 -16.74 -13.52 -1.62
CA PRO A 37 -17.39 -14.75 -1.19
C PRO A 37 -18.55 -15.16 -2.11
N THR A 38 -18.89 -16.44 -2.09
CA THR A 38 -20.06 -16.95 -2.81
C THR A 38 -21.34 -16.27 -2.35
N GLY A 39 -22.21 -15.89 -3.29
CA GLY A 39 -23.50 -15.25 -2.99
C GLY A 39 -23.43 -13.74 -2.74
N ILE A 40 -22.23 -13.14 -2.74
CA ILE A 40 -22.05 -11.69 -2.64
C ILE A 40 -22.04 -11.07 -4.03
N THR A 41 -22.87 -10.04 -4.21
CA THR A 41 -23.00 -9.28 -5.47
C THR A 41 -22.74 -7.79 -5.29
N SER A 42 -22.44 -7.35 -4.06
CA SER A 42 -22.16 -5.96 -3.73
C SER A 42 -21.14 -5.89 -2.61
N VAL A 43 -20.15 -5.01 -2.78
CA VAL A 43 -19.13 -4.71 -1.76
C VAL A 43 -19.00 -3.21 -1.57
N LYS A 44 -18.92 -2.78 -0.32
CA LYS A 44 -18.50 -1.42 0.04
C LYS A 44 -17.01 -1.45 0.30
N ILE A 45 -16.27 -0.55 -0.32
CA ILE A 45 -14.82 -0.43 -0.13
C ILE A 45 -14.50 0.97 0.36
N GLU A 46 -13.61 1.04 1.34
CA GLU A 46 -13.11 2.26 1.94
C GLU A 46 -11.57 2.16 1.94
N ALA A 47 -10.91 3.12 1.29
CA ALA A 47 -9.47 3.14 1.14
C ALA A 47 -8.91 4.50 1.57
N TRP A 48 -7.71 4.47 2.17
CA TRP A 48 -6.95 5.65 2.56
C TRP A 48 -5.54 5.54 2.00
N GLY A 49 -5.06 6.60 1.36
CA GLY A 49 -3.66 6.69 0.95
C GLY A 49 -2.73 6.84 2.15
N GLY A 50 -1.45 6.50 1.98
CA GLY A 50 -0.44 6.74 3.00
C GLY A 50 -0.21 8.23 3.23
N GLY A 51 0.04 8.63 4.48
CA GLY A 51 0.45 10.00 4.80
C GLY A 51 1.87 10.30 4.29
N GLY A 52 2.18 11.56 4.00
CA GLY A 52 3.52 12.01 3.64
C GLY A 52 4.48 12.04 4.84
N GLY A 53 5.77 11.90 4.56
CA GLY A 53 6.83 12.01 5.55
C GLY A 53 7.18 13.46 5.89
N VAL A 54 7.98 13.65 6.93
CA VAL A 54 8.42 14.99 7.37
C VAL A 54 9.78 15.34 6.79
N SER A 55 10.05 16.63 6.61
CA SER A 55 11.44 17.10 6.53
C SER A 55 12.07 17.06 7.92
N THR A 56 13.39 16.91 7.98
CA THR A 56 14.15 17.14 9.20
C THR A 56 15.37 17.97 8.87
N PHE A 57 15.45 19.16 9.46
CA PHE A 57 16.61 20.03 9.31
C PHE A 57 17.68 19.64 10.33
N PHE A 58 18.87 19.28 9.85
CA PHE A 58 20.09 19.33 10.65
C PHE A 58 20.60 20.77 10.67
N ALA A 59 19.99 21.63 11.49
CA ALA A 59 20.58 22.93 11.75
C ALA A 59 20.53 23.21 13.24
N GLN A 60 21.62 23.75 13.76
CA GLN A 60 21.85 24.25 15.12
C GLN A 60 20.84 25.34 15.57
N SER A 61 19.83 25.62 14.76
CA SER A 61 18.75 26.56 14.99
C SER A 61 17.45 25.76 15.07
N MET A 62 16.78 25.79 16.22
CA MET A 62 15.55 25.04 16.55
C MET A 62 14.34 25.42 15.68
N ARG A 63 14.43 25.24 14.36
CA ARG A 63 13.31 25.44 13.43
C ARG A 63 12.47 24.17 13.39
N GLY A 64 11.18 24.30 13.67
CA GLY A 64 10.23 23.21 13.48
C GLY A 64 10.09 22.86 11.99
N SER A 65 9.91 21.57 11.72
CA SER A 65 9.56 21.07 10.39
C SER A 65 8.04 20.99 10.23
N GLY A 66 7.56 21.24 9.02
CA GLY A 66 6.18 20.99 8.65
C GLY A 66 5.90 19.48 8.60
N GLY A 67 4.74 19.09 9.12
CA GLY A 67 4.25 17.72 8.94
C GLY A 67 3.97 17.42 7.47
N GLY A 68 4.08 16.15 7.08
CA GLY A 68 3.57 15.70 5.78
C GLY A 68 2.05 15.76 5.73
N GLY A 69 1.49 15.89 4.52
CA GLY A 69 0.05 15.85 4.29
C GLY A 69 -0.53 14.47 4.58
N GLY A 70 -1.78 14.41 5.04
CA GLY A 70 -2.53 13.16 5.11
C GLY A 70 -2.81 12.57 3.73
N GLY A 71 -3.02 11.25 3.66
CA GLY A 71 -3.52 10.61 2.44
C GLY A 71 -4.99 10.91 2.19
N ALA A 72 -5.42 10.84 0.93
CA ALA A 72 -6.81 11.00 0.55
C ALA A 72 -7.64 9.79 0.99
N TYR A 73 -8.95 9.99 1.12
CA TYR A 73 -9.95 8.93 1.27
C TYR A 73 -10.68 8.70 -0.06
N CYS A 74 -10.94 7.44 -0.39
CA CYS A 74 -11.81 7.05 -1.48
C CYS A 74 -12.72 5.92 -1.00
N GLY A 75 -14.03 6.07 -1.18
CA GLY A 75 -14.99 5.02 -0.83
C GLY A 75 -16.17 4.98 -1.79
N ALA A 76 -16.56 3.76 -2.16
CA ALA A 76 -17.66 3.51 -3.08
C ALA A 76 -18.20 2.09 -2.87
N THR A 77 -19.43 1.87 -3.36
CA THR A 77 -20.05 0.55 -3.42
C THR A 77 -20.00 0.06 -4.87
N PHE A 78 -19.50 -1.14 -5.07
CA PHE A 78 -19.41 -1.77 -6.39
C PHE A 78 -20.33 -2.98 -6.45
N THR A 79 -21.04 -3.11 -7.57
CA THR A 79 -21.59 -4.40 -7.96
C THR A 79 -20.44 -5.30 -8.35
N VAL A 80 -20.39 -6.52 -7.82
CA VAL A 80 -19.32 -7.49 -8.05
C VAL A 80 -19.89 -8.84 -8.45
N THR A 81 -19.04 -9.70 -8.99
CA THR A 81 -19.39 -11.11 -9.22
C THR A 81 -18.88 -11.95 -8.06
N ALA A 82 -19.70 -12.89 -7.58
CA ALA A 82 -19.24 -13.87 -6.61
C ALA A 82 -18.01 -14.63 -7.13
N THR A 83 -17.07 -14.95 -6.24
CA THR A 83 -15.78 -15.61 -6.54
C THR A 83 -14.80 -14.81 -7.40
N GLU A 84 -15.10 -13.54 -7.69
CA GLU A 84 -14.16 -12.64 -8.35
C GLU A 84 -12.93 -12.38 -7.46
N ALA A 85 -11.74 -12.42 -8.05
CA ALA A 85 -10.50 -12.05 -7.38
C ALA A 85 -10.29 -10.53 -7.47
N LEU A 86 -10.06 -9.90 -6.33
CA LEU A 86 -9.72 -8.49 -6.21
C LEU A 86 -8.26 -8.34 -5.79
N THR A 87 -7.57 -7.38 -6.38
CA THR A 87 -6.21 -6.97 -6.01
C THR A 87 -6.28 -5.69 -5.20
N ILE A 88 -5.75 -5.72 -3.99
CA ILE A 88 -5.71 -4.62 -3.04
C ILE A 88 -4.27 -4.16 -2.91
N THR A 89 -4.03 -2.86 -3.09
CA THR A 89 -2.75 -2.23 -2.80
C THR A 89 -2.95 -1.25 -1.65
N VAL A 90 -2.16 -1.42 -0.59
CA VAL A 90 -2.10 -0.48 0.53
C VAL A 90 -0.85 0.37 0.38
N GLY A 91 -1.03 1.68 0.24
CA GLY A 91 0.05 2.64 0.09
C GLY A 91 0.88 2.77 1.37
N ASN A 92 2.20 2.83 1.23
CA ASN A 92 3.09 3.06 2.37
C ASN A 92 3.03 4.52 2.85
N GLY A 93 3.35 4.74 4.13
CA GLY A 93 3.67 6.09 4.60
C GLY A 93 4.93 6.63 3.92
N GLY A 94 4.97 7.94 3.69
CA GLY A 94 6.14 8.63 3.18
C GLY A 94 7.26 8.62 4.22
N ALA A 95 8.49 8.34 3.78
CA ALA A 95 9.65 8.37 4.65
C ALA A 95 10.08 9.81 4.99
N ASN A 96 10.67 9.97 6.16
CA ASN A 96 11.27 11.24 6.56
C ASN A 96 12.55 11.47 5.76
N ARG A 97 12.85 12.74 5.46
CA ARG A 97 14.07 13.12 4.75
C ARG A 97 14.92 14.04 5.60
N MET A 98 16.21 13.74 5.72
CA MET A 98 17.17 14.55 6.46
C MET A 98 18.15 15.24 5.51
N GLY A 99 18.49 16.49 5.80
CA GLY A 99 19.59 17.21 5.15
C GLY A 99 19.13 18.31 4.19
N GLY A 100 19.42 19.57 4.55
CA GLY A 100 19.16 20.75 3.73
C GLY A 100 17.67 21.07 3.56
N PRO A 101 17.29 21.95 2.60
CA PRO A 101 15.89 22.25 2.27
C PRO A 101 15.26 21.06 1.53
N SER A 102 15.07 19.96 2.24
CA SER A 102 14.52 18.72 1.72
C SER A 102 13.06 18.59 2.13
N THR A 103 12.17 18.31 1.18
CA THR A 103 10.81 17.87 1.51
C THR A 103 10.84 16.41 1.98
N GLY A 104 9.94 16.03 2.89
CA GLY A 104 9.66 14.63 3.15
C GLY A 104 9.23 13.89 1.88
N TYR A 105 9.26 12.55 1.88
CA TYR A 105 8.74 11.78 0.75
C TYR A 105 7.21 11.74 0.78
N PRO A 106 6.53 11.73 -0.38
CA PRO A 106 5.09 11.53 -0.42
C PRO A 106 4.72 10.12 0.04
N GLY A 107 3.49 9.95 0.54
CA GLY A 107 2.89 8.65 0.80
C GLY A 107 2.51 7.93 -0.50
N GLY A 108 2.37 6.61 -0.42
CA GLY A 108 1.87 5.77 -1.51
C GLY A 108 0.34 5.85 -1.62
N SER A 109 -0.17 5.62 -2.83
CA SER A 109 -1.61 5.48 -3.04
C SER A 109 -2.09 4.10 -2.61
N SER A 110 -3.31 4.02 -2.10
CA SER A 110 -4.03 2.76 -1.89
C SER A 110 -5.07 2.58 -2.98
N SER A 111 -5.27 1.35 -3.46
CA SER A 111 -6.22 1.07 -4.53
C SER A 111 -6.80 -0.33 -4.43
N VAL A 112 -7.97 -0.51 -5.06
CA VAL A 112 -8.55 -1.83 -5.30
C VAL A 112 -8.90 -1.95 -6.77
N THR A 113 -8.56 -3.09 -7.37
CA THR A 113 -8.84 -3.40 -8.77
C THR A 113 -9.40 -4.81 -8.89
N GLY A 114 -10.26 -5.00 -9.88
CA GLY A 114 -10.92 -6.27 -10.20
C GLY A 114 -11.64 -6.13 -11.55
N ALA A 115 -12.25 -7.20 -12.02
CA ALA A 115 -13.06 -7.14 -13.24
C ALA A 115 -14.25 -6.17 -13.08
N SER A 116 -14.81 -6.11 -11.87
CA SER A 116 -15.97 -5.26 -11.54
C SER A 116 -15.59 -3.93 -10.87
N ILE A 117 -14.29 -3.69 -10.60
CA ILE A 117 -13.82 -2.50 -9.89
C ILE A 117 -12.85 -1.72 -10.75
N ASN A 118 -13.27 -0.52 -11.14
CA ASN A 118 -12.46 0.43 -11.88
C ASN A 118 -12.39 1.77 -11.12
N GLY A 119 -11.18 2.31 -10.97
CA GLY A 119 -10.97 3.69 -10.52
C GLY A 119 -11.01 3.93 -9.01
N LEU A 120 -11.07 2.90 -8.15
CA LEU A 120 -10.95 3.10 -6.71
C LEU A 120 -9.48 3.33 -6.33
N VAL A 121 -9.09 4.59 -6.22
CA VAL A 121 -7.75 5.02 -5.82
C VAL A 121 -7.82 6.13 -4.78
N ALA A 122 -7.19 5.89 -3.64
CA ALA A 122 -6.95 6.85 -2.59
C ALA A 122 -5.49 7.34 -2.67
N ALA A 123 -5.29 8.56 -3.15
CA ALA A 123 -3.96 9.13 -3.34
C ALA A 123 -3.18 9.30 -2.03
N GLY A 124 -1.86 9.12 -2.09
CA GLY A 124 -0.97 9.40 -0.95
C GLY A 124 -0.80 10.90 -0.71
N GLY A 125 -0.46 11.26 0.54
CA GLY A 125 -0.22 12.64 0.95
C GLY A 125 1.14 13.17 0.48
N GLY A 126 1.22 14.49 0.24
CA GLY A 126 2.48 15.15 -0.09
C GLY A 126 3.45 15.20 1.10
N GLY A 127 4.75 15.21 0.85
CA GLY A 127 5.76 15.34 1.91
C GLY A 127 5.82 16.75 2.51
N GLY A 128 6.19 16.84 3.79
CA GLY A 128 6.29 18.09 4.54
C GLY A 128 7.57 18.89 4.25
N LEU A 129 7.51 20.21 4.46
CA LEU A 129 8.63 21.15 4.27
C LEU A 129 9.44 21.37 5.55
#